data_AF-A0A936D7R2-F1
#
_entry.id   AF-A0A936D7R2-F1
#
_cell.length_a   1.000
_cell.length_b   1.000
_cell.length_c   1.000
_cell.angle_alpha   90.00
_cell.angle_beta   90.00
_cell.angle_gamma   90.00
#
_symmetry.space_group_name_H-M   'P 1'
#
loop_
_entity.id
_entity.type
_entity.pdbx_description
1 polymer ?
#
loop_
_entity_poly.entity_id
_entity_poly.type
_entity_poly.pdbx_seq_one_letter_code
_entity_poly.pdbx_strand_id
1 'polypeptide(L)' 'MADQELRDRTGRLLGKIKTLSDGKLELRDHTGSLKGTYNPKNNETRDRTGSLVGKGNLLTTLL' A
#
# COMPACT_ATOMS: atom_id res chain seq x y z
N MET A 1 -5.84 5.46 13.98
CA MET A 1 -5.00 5.22 12.79
C MET A 1 -4.88 3.72 12.63
N ALA A 2 -5.44 3.16 11.57
CA ALA A 2 -5.45 1.71 11.36
C ALA A 2 -4.26 1.32 10.48
N ASP A 3 -3.37 0.50 11.02
CA ASP A 3 -2.42 -0.28 10.24
C ASP A 3 -3.02 -1.64 9.89
N GLN A 4 -2.86 -2.04 8.64
CA GLN A 4 -3.37 -3.29 8.11
C GLN A 4 -2.17 -4.08 7.60
N GLU A 5 -1.90 -5.22 8.23
CA GLU A 5 -0.80 -6.09 7.80
C GLU A 5 -1.21 -6.89 6.57
N LEU A 6 -0.39 -6.83 5.52
CA LEU A 6 -0.52 -7.67 4.34
C LEU A 6 0.32 -8.92 4.55
N ARG A 7 -0.36 -10.05 4.60
CA ARG A 7 0.26 -11.37 4.68
C ARG A 7 -0.09 -12.17 3.45
N ASP A 8 0.89 -12.86 2.90
CA ASP A 8 0.69 -13.83 1.83
C ASP A 8 -0.13 -15.02 2.32
N ARG A 9 -0.64 -15.85 1.39
CA ARG A 9 -1.34 -17.11 1.69
C ARG A 9 -0.52 -18.07 2.57
N THR A 10 0.81 -17.97 2.51
CA THR A 10 1.74 -18.72 3.36
C THR A 10 1.90 -18.17 4.78
N GLY A 11 1.25 -17.04 5.11
CA GLY A 11 1.36 -16.34 6.39
C GLY A 11 2.56 -15.40 6.49
N ARG A 12 3.37 -15.28 5.42
CA ARG A 12 4.53 -14.39 5.37
C ARG A 12 4.08 -12.93 5.29
N LEU A 13 4.63 -12.08 6.17
CA LEU A 13 4.41 -10.64 6.11
C LEU A 13 5.03 -10.09 4.83
N LEU A 14 4.18 -9.67 3.88
CA LEU A 14 4.59 -9.00 2.66
C LEU A 14 4.85 -7.52 2.94
N GLY A 15 3.99 -6.91 3.75
CA GLY A 15 4.09 -5.52 4.10
C GLY A 15 2.99 -5.07 5.05
N LYS A 16 2.90 -3.77 5.26
CA LYS A 16 1.90 -3.11 6.09
C LYS A 16 1.33 -1.93 5.33
N ILE A 17 0.01 -1.86 5.23
CA ILE A 17 -0.70 -0.69 4.75
C ILE A 17 -0.98 0.20 5.95
N LYS A 18 -0.50 1.43 5.92
CA LYS A 18 -0.79 2.44 6.93
C LYS A 18 -1.86 3.38 6.40
N THR A 19 -2.98 3.49 7.12
CA THR A 19 -4.00 4.48 6.80
C THR A 19 -3.61 5.82 7.42
N LEU A 20 -3.32 6.80 6.57
CA LEU A 20 -3.07 8.18 6.97
C LEU A 20 -4.37 8.88 7.38
N SER A 21 -4.24 9.90 8.23
CA SER A 21 -5.37 10.73 8.64
C SER A 21 -6.08 11.46 7.47
N ASP A 22 -5.38 11.62 6.34
CA ASP A 22 -5.93 12.18 5.09
C ASP A 22 -6.83 11.18 4.31
N GLY A 23 -6.92 9.93 4.79
CA GLY A 23 -7.61 8.82 4.11
C GLY A 23 -6.76 8.06 3.10
N LYS A 24 -5.54 8.54 2.80
CA LYS A 24 -4.59 7.82 1.94
C LYS A 24 -4.04 6.58 2.63
N LEU A 25 -3.70 5.57 1.84
CA LEU A 25 -3.14 4.30 2.28
C LEU A 25 -1.69 4.23 1.81
N GLU A 26 -0.72 4.12 2.71
CA GLU A 26 0.69 3.90 2.35
C GLU A 26 1.04 2.43 2.49
N LEU A 27 1.55 1.80 1.43
CA LEU A 27 2.12 0.47 1.50
C LEU A 27 3.60 0.55 1.85
N ARG A 28 3.96 -0.09 2.96
CA ARG A 28 5.34 -0.29 3.39
C ARG A 28 5.68 -1.77 3.35
N ASP A 29 6.88 -2.09 2.91
CA ASP A 29 7.40 -3.44 2.92
C ASP A 29 7.67 -3.94 4.36
N HIS A 30 7.98 -5.23 4.52
CA HIS A 30 8.36 -5.78 5.83
C HIS A 30 9.57 -5.08 6.47
N THR A 31 10.44 -4.49 5.64
CA THR A 31 11.60 -3.67 6.09
C THR A 31 11.22 -2.24 6.50
N GLY A 32 9.97 -1.81 6.31
CA GLY A 32 9.52 -0.43 6.54
C GLY A 32 9.71 0.51 5.35
N SER A 33 10.25 0.02 4.24
CA SER A 33 10.45 0.79 3.00
C SER A 33 9.13 1.10 2.32
N LEU A 34 8.90 2.36 1.92
CA LEU A 34 7.72 2.73 1.13
C LEU A 34 7.76 2.02 -0.23
N LYS A 35 6.71 1.26 -0.53
CA LYS A 35 6.53 0.57 -1.82
C LYS A 35 5.52 1.27 -2.71
N GLY A 36 4.51 1.88 -2.11
CA GLY A 36 3.53 2.63 -2.88
C GLY A 36 2.56 3.36 -1.97
N THR A 37 1.70 4.15 -2.59
CA THR A 37 0.62 4.87 -1.93
C THR A 37 -0.65 4.71 -2.74
N TYR A 38 -1.76 4.52 -2.07
CA TYR A 38 -3.08 4.45 -2.68
C TYR A 38 -3.95 5.58 -2.16
N ASN A 39 -4.60 6.24 -3.09
CA ASN A 39 -5.54 7.30 -2.80
C ASN A 39 -6.97 6.78 -3.05
N PRO A 40 -7.76 6.49 -1.99
CA PRO A 40 -9.14 6.04 -2.16
C PRO A 40 -10.06 7.13 -2.70
N LYS A 41 -9.69 8.42 -2.61
CA LYS A 41 -10.51 9.50 -3.20
C LYS A 41 -10.56 9.41 -4.73
N ASN A 42 -9.44 9.01 -5.35
CA ASN A 42 -9.35 8.89 -6.80
C ASN A 42 -9.36 7.43 -7.27
N ASN A 43 -9.37 6.46 -6.34
CA ASN A 43 -9.03 5.06 -6.59
C ASN A 43 -7.75 4.94 -7.41
N GLU A 44 -6.64 5.53 -6.97
CA GLU A 44 -5.36 5.51 -7.70
C GLU A 44 -4.24 4.94 -6.83
N THR A 45 -3.52 3.94 -7.34
CA THR A 45 -2.27 3.46 -6.73
C THR A 45 -1.09 4.07 -7.45
N ARG A 46 -0.18 4.64 -6.67
CA ARG A 46 1.11 5.15 -7.11
C ARG A 46 2.21 4.33 -6.47
N ASP A 47 3.27 4.09 -7.22
CA ASP A 47 4.47 3.42 -6.75
C ASP A 47 5.28 4.33 -5.81
N ARG A 48 6.29 3.77 -5.14
CA ARG A 48 7.35 4.47 -4.38
C ARG A 48 7.89 5.69 -5.13
N THR A 49 8.04 5.56 -6.45
CA THR A 49 8.58 6.60 -7.34
C THR A 49 7.59 7.72 -7.65
N GLY A 50 6.32 7.59 -7.24
CA GLY A 50 5.24 8.51 -7.60
C GLY A 50 4.57 8.20 -8.93
N SER A 51 5.03 7.18 -9.65
CA SER A 51 4.44 6.71 -10.90
C SER A 51 3.07 6.10 -10.67
N LEU A 52 2.07 6.47 -11.48
CA LEU A 52 0.76 5.84 -11.42
C LEU A 52 0.87 4.38 -11.88
N VAL A 53 0.63 3.45 -10.97
CA VAL A 53 0.57 2.01 -11.27
C VAL A 53 -0.75 1.70 -11.97
N GLY A 54 -1.83 2.31 -11.50
CA GLY A 54 -3.15 2.19 -12.10
C GLY A 54 -4.26 2.68 -11.19
N LYS A 55 -5.48 2.45 -11.64
CA LYS A 55 -6.70 2.77 -10.89
C LYS A 55 -7.23 1.52 -10.19
N GLY A 56 -7.56 1.63 -8.90
CA GLY A 56 -7.93 0.54 -8.01
C GLY A 56 -6.87 0.28 -6.94
N ASN A 57 -7.18 -0.59 -5.96
CA ASN A 57 -6.24 -0.96 -4.90
C ASN A 57 -5.19 -1.96 -5.42
N LEU A 58 -4.19 -1.44 -6.13
CA LEU A 58 -3.06 -2.20 -6.67
C LEU A 58 -1.87 -2.22 -5.71
N LEU A 59 -2.05 -1.83 -4.44
CA LEU A 59 -1.00 -1.96 -3.45
C LEU A 59 -0.60 -3.43 -3.25
N THR A 60 -1.58 -4.33 -3.32
CA THR A 60 -1.32 -5.77 -3.20
C THR A 60 -0.56 -6.35 -4.38
N THR A 61 -0.57 -5.71 -5.55
CA THR A 61 0.18 -6.17 -6.74
C THR A 61 1.64 -5.66 -6.77
N LEU A 62 2.00 -4.74 -5.87
CA LEU A 62 3.37 -4.25 -5.70
C LEU A 62 4.22 -5.15 -4.76
N LEU A 63 3.67 -6.30 -4.36
CA LEU A 63 4.25 -7.28 -3.45
C LEU A 63 4.53 -8.60 -4.16
#